data_AF-A0A1Q9RT69-F1
#
_entry.id   AF-A0A1Q9RT69-F1
#
_cell.length_a   1.000
_cell.length_b   1.000
_cell.length_c   1.000
_cell.angle_alpha   90.00
_cell.angle_beta   90.00
_cell.angle_gamma   90.00
#
_symmetry.space_group_name_H-M   'P 1'
#
loop_
_entity.id
_entity.type
_entity.pdbx_description
1 polymer ?
#
loop_
_entity_poly.entity_id
_entity_poly.type
_entity_poly.pdbx_seq_one_letter_code
_entity_poly.pdbx_strand_id
1 'polypeptide(L)'
;MEMQVTTDQYTAPDLDPPGPSLGDLYVYSGHAVQDGSRVGQGGGTCQVIQVEGEQITTQCVLTIELERGSLTAQALWVTGRSPLDMAITGGTGDYREARGTARFWDIATPQERARFEVVY
;
A
#
# COMPACT_ATOMS: atom_id res chain seq x y z
N MET A 1 8.62 -7.47 -10.76
CA MET A 1 9.48 -7.88 -9.61
C MET A 1 8.57 -8.23 -8.45
N GLU A 2 8.77 -9.35 -7.77
CA GLU A 2 7.97 -9.76 -6.59
C GLU A 2 8.84 -9.71 -5.34
N MET A 3 8.29 -9.18 -4.24
CA MET A 3 8.98 -8.95 -2.98
C MET A 3 8.04 -9.27 -1.81
N GLN A 4 8.61 -9.73 -0.70
CA GLN A 4 7.88 -9.80 0.57
C GLN A 4 7.72 -8.38 1.14
N VAL A 5 6.60 -8.12 1.80
CA VAL A 5 6.37 -6.88 2.54
C VAL A 5 6.29 -7.21 4.02
N THR A 6 7.02 -6.46 4.83
CA THR A 6 6.94 -6.59 6.29
C THR A 6 6.53 -5.26 6.90
N THR A 7 5.43 -5.26 7.65
CA THR A 7 4.97 -4.08 8.40
C THR A 7 5.91 -3.81 9.57
N ASP A 8 6.34 -2.55 9.70
CA ASP A 8 7.12 -2.04 10.84
C ASP A 8 6.19 -1.38 11.86
N GLN A 9 5.42 -0.38 11.43
CA GLN A 9 4.45 0.31 12.28
C GLN A 9 3.08 0.33 11.60
N TYR A 10 2.04 0.25 12.42
CA TYR A 10 0.65 0.31 11.99
C TYR A 10 -0.20 0.99 13.05
N THR A 11 -1.10 1.86 12.61
CA THR A 11 -2.18 2.38 13.45
C THR A 11 -3.46 2.53 12.63
N ALA A 12 -4.60 2.38 13.31
CA ALA A 12 -5.93 2.60 12.77
C ALA A 12 -6.74 3.44 13.76
N PRO A 13 -6.62 4.78 13.72
CA PRO A 13 -7.45 5.64 14.57
C PRO A 13 -8.93 5.43 14.24
N ASP A 14 -9.71 5.13 15.28
CA ASP A 14 -11.17 5.06 15.25
C ASP A 14 -11.71 6.45 15.60
N LEU A 15 -12.16 7.20 14.59
CA LEU A 15 -12.70 8.54 14.75
C LEU A 15 -14.20 8.47 15.10
N ASP A 16 -14.76 9.58 15.60
CA ASP A 16 -16.20 9.63 15.85
C ASP A 16 -16.99 9.57 14.52
N PRO A 17 -18.09 8.78 14.45
CA PRO A 17 -18.65 7.92 15.49
C PRO A 17 -17.89 6.58 15.65
N PRO A 18 -17.89 5.95 16.84
CA PRO A 18 -17.17 4.71 17.07
C PRO A 18 -17.50 3.59 16.08
N GLY A 19 -16.46 2.86 15.67
CA GLY A 19 -16.53 1.82 14.65
C GLY A 19 -16.26 2.38 13.25
N PRO A 20 -16.26 1.53 12.20
CA PRO A 20 -15.88 1.96 10.86
C PRO A 20 -16.71 3.15 10.36
N SER A 21 -16.04 4.29 10.17
CA SER A 21 -16.68 5.56 9.83
C SER A 21 -15.95 6.32 8.73
N LEU A 22 -16.64 7.28 8.12
CA LEU A 22 -16.05 8.12 7.07
C LEU A 22 -14.92 8.97 7.66
N GLY A 23 -13.75 8.91 7.03
CA GLY A 23 -12.58 9.65 7.43
C GLY A 23 -11.60 8.86 8.30
N ASP A 24 -11.97 7.69 8.81
CA ASP A 24 -11.05 6.75 9.47
C ASP A 24 -9.84 6.46 8.59
N LEU A 25 -8.70 6.17 9.24
CA LEU A 25 -7.42 6.01 8.56
C LEU A 25 -6.77 4.68 8.94
N TYR A 26 -6.15 4.04 7.97
CA TYR A 26 -5.09 3.06 8.19
C TYR A 26 -3.77 3.72 7.82
N VAL A 27 -2.83 3.80 8.77
CA VAL A 27 -1.52 4.43 8.58
C VAL A 27 -0.45 3.37 8.85
N TYR A 28 0.47 3.19 7.91
CA TYR A 28 1.44 2.11 7.98
C TYR A 28 2.80 2.47 7.38
N SER A 29 3.84 1.86 7.94
CA SER A 29 5.20 1.83 7.39
C SER A 29 5.73 0.40 7.35
N GLY A 30 6.72 0.13 6.51
CA GLY A 30 7.31 -1.18 6.40
C GLY A 30 8.50 -1.25 5.47
N HIS A 31 8.90 -2.48 5.17
CA HIS A 31 10.05 -2.79 4.33
C HIS A 31 9.67 -3.74 3.19
N ALA A 32 10.30 -3.53 2.04
CA ALA A 32 10.34 -4.52 0.98
C ALA A 32 11.56 -5.43 1.20
N VAL A 33 11.33 -6.73 1.19
CA VAL A 33 12.34 -7.75 1.44
C VAL A 33 12.45 -8.66 0.22
N GLN A 34 13.68 -8.81 -0.27
CA GLN A 34 14.03 -9.70 -1.37
C GLN A 34 15.20 -10.58 -0.93
N ASP A 35 15.07 -11.89 -1.09
CA ASP A 35 16.09 -12.89 -0.71
C ASP A 35 16.61 -12.71 0.73
N GLY A 36 15.71 -12.35 1.66
CA GLY A 36 16.02 -12.12 3.07
C GLY A 36 16.66 -10.77 3.38
N SER A 37 16.94 -9.94 2.37
CA SER A 37 17.55 -8.61 2.53
C SER A 37 16.52 -7.49 2.33
N ARG A 38 16.62 -6.43 3.11
CA ARG A 38 15.80 -5.22 2.91
C ARG A 38 16.29 -4.50 1.66
N VAL A 39 15.41 -4.35 0.67
CA VAL A 39 15.69 -3.67 -0.61
C VAL A 39 14.96 -2.34 -0.75
N GLY A 40 14.06 -2.06 0.19
CA GLY A 40 13.35 -0.79 0.27
C GLY A 40 12.64 -0.59 1.59
N GLN A 41 12.18 0.63 1.79
CA GLN A 41 11.30 1.01 2.89
C GLN A 41 10.16 1.86 2.33
N GLY A 42 9.01 1.82 2.95
CA GLY A 42 7.87 2.57 2.47
C GLY A 42 6.83 2.77 3.53
N GLY A 43 5.77 3.43 3.11
CA GLY A 43 4.61 3.68 3.93
C GLY A 43 3.49 4.30 3.12
N GLY A 44 2.33 4.33 3.73
CA GLY A 44 1.13 4.81 3.09
C GLY A 44 0.02 5.08 4.06
N THR A 45 -1.06 5.60 3.50
CA THR A 45 -2.32 5.76 4.20
C THR A 45 -3.46 5.27 3.34
N CYS A 46 -4.46 4.66 3.98
CA CYS A 46 -5.75 4.36 3.38
C CYS A 46 -6.83 5.06 4.19
N GLN A 47 -7.57 5.97 3.57
CA GLN A 47 -8.68 6.68 4.21
C GLN A 47 -10.01 6.05 3.84
N VAL A 48 -10.88 5.82 4.81
CA VAL A 48 -12.26 5.35 4.58
C VAL A 48 -13.06 6.47 3.90
N ILE A 49 -13.52 6.19 2.68
CA ILE A 49 -14.29 7.14 1.86
C ILE A 49 -15.74 6.69 1.65
N GLN A 50 -16.08 5.45 1.99
CA GLN A 50 -17.44 4.92 1.90
C GLN A 50 -17.63 3.71 2.83
N VAL A 51 -18.76 3.68 3.53
CA VAL A 51 -19.18 2.60 4.44
C VAL A 51 -20.55 2.09 4.00
N GLU A 52 -20.63 0.83 3.60
CA GLU A 52 -21.86 0.15 3.17
C GLU A 52 -22.03 -1.19 3.91
N GLY A 53 -22.64 -1.13 5.10
CA GLY A 53 -22.70 -2.29 5.99
C GLY A 53 -21.30 -2.73 6.40
N GLU A 54 -20.94 -3.98 6.09
CA GLU A 54 -19.60 -4.51 6.33
C GLU A 54 -18.58 -4.14 5.24
N GLN A 55 -19.02 -3.56 4.12
CA GLN A 55 -18.12 -3.15 3.04
C GLN A 55 -17.55 -1.76 3.30
N ILE A 56 -16.24 -1.70 3.54
CA ILE A 56 -15.50 -0.46 3.77
C ILE A 56 -14.62 -0.17 2.55
N THR A 57 -14.88 0.92 1.84
CA THR A 57 -14.05 1.35 0.70
C THR A 57 -13.10 2.45 1.16
N THR A 58 -11.84 2.28 0.82
CA THR A 58 -10.75 3.20 1.16
C THR A 58 -10.10 3.79 -0.08
N GLN A 59 -9.58 5.01 0.05
CA GLN A 59 -8.61 5.58 -0.89
C GLN A 59 -7.21 5.43 -0.31
N CYS A 60 -6.37 4.65 -0.98
CA CYS A 60 -5.02 4.34 -0.55
C CYS A 60 -3.97 5.07 -1.37
N VAL A 61 -2.95 5.59 -0.70
CA VAL A 61 -1.73 6.15 -1.30
C VAL A 61 -0.50 5.52 -0.65
N LEU A 62 0.48 5.15 -1.47
CA LEU A 62 1.70 4.48 -1.04
C LEU A 62 2.92 5.15 -1.66
N THR A 63 3.98 5.27 -0.88
CA THR A 63 5.33 5.56 -1.37
C THR A 63 6.29 4.47 -0.91
N ILE A 64 7.14 3.97 -1.82
CA ILE A 64 8.25 3.08 -1.50
C ILE A 64 9.56 3.71 -1.99
N GLU A 65 10.53 3.80 -1.11
CA GLU A 65 11.91 4.17 -1.39
C GLU A 65 12.74 2.91 -1.66
N LEU A 66 13.47 2.94 -2.77
CA LEU A 66 14.41 1.92 -3.22
C LEU A 66 15.79 2.57 -3.42
N GLU A 67 16.83 1.77 -3.64
CA GLU A 67 18.21 2.25 -3.78
C GLU A 67 18.38 3.36 -4.83
N ARG A 68 17.63 3.31 -5.93
CA ARG A 68 17.79 4.22 -7.09
C ARG A 68 16.65 5.24 -7.26
N GLY A 69 15.82 5.40 -6.24
CA GLY A 69 14.69 6.34 -6.24
C GLY A 69 13.44 5.77 -5.59
N SER A 70 12.33 6.49 -5.71
CA SER A 70 11.05 6.11 -5.11
C SER A 70 9.99 5.81 -6.17
N LEU A 71 9.01 4.98 -5.80
CA LEU A 71 7.76 4.75 -6.55
C LEU A 71 6.57 5.24 -5.73
N THR A 72 5.58 5.81 -6.43
CA THR A 72 4.29 6.20 -5.85
C THR A 72 3.18 5.36 -6.46
N ALA A 73 2.23 4.93 -5.65
CA ALA A 73 1.07 4.18 -6.10
C ALA A 73 -0.21 4.58 -5.36
N GLN A 74 -1.37 4.40 -6.00
CA GLN A 74 -2.67 4.69 -5.39
C GLN A 74 -3.77 3.75 -5.88
N ALA A 75 -4.82 3.57 -5.06
CA ALA A 75 -5.98 2.75 -5.40
C ALA A 75 -7.23 3.16 -4.62
N LEU A 76 -8.40 2.76 -5.14
CA LEU A 76 -9.55 2.48 -4.29
C LEU A 76 -9.51 1.01 -3.89
N TRP A 77 -9.74 0.72 -2.61
CA TRP A 77 -9.70 -0.64 -2.10
C TRP A 77 -10.84 -0.91 -1.12
N VAL A 78 -11.58 -1.99 -1.36
CA VAL A 78 -12.54 -2.52 -0.37
C VAL A 78 -11.76 -3.40 0.60
N THR A 79 -11.75 -3.03 1.88
CA THR A 79 -10.97 -3.71 2.93
C THR A 79 -11.25 -5.22 2.91
N GLY A 80 -10.17 -6.02 2.97
CA GLY A 80 -10.23 -7.48 2.94
C GLY A 80 -10.30 -8.12 1.54
N ARG A 81 -10.47 -7.34 0.46
CA ARG A 81 -10.33 -7.89 -0.90
C ARG A 81 -8.88 -8.18 -1.24
N SER A 82 -8.63 -9.34 -1.83
CA SER A 82 -7.31 -9.78 -2.29
C SER A 82 -7.42 -10.43 -3.68
N PRO A 83 -6.51 -10.14 -4.63
CA PRO A 83 -5.44 -9.16 -4.51
C PRO A 83 -5.94 -7.70 -4.55
N LEU A 84 -5.11 -6.77 -4.07
CA LEU A 84 -5.25 -5.33 -4.31
C LEU A 84 -4.32 -4.91 -5.45
N ASP A 85 -4.87 -4.30 -6.49
CA ASP A 85 -4.11 -3.65 -7.55
C ASP A 85 -4.06 -2.13 -7.35
N MET A 86 -2.86 -1.60 -7.19
CA MET A 86 -2.60 -0.15 -7.14
C MET A 86 -1.97 0.32 -8.44
N ALA A 87 -2.43 1.48 -8.93
CA ALA A 87 -1.81 2.14 -10.06
C ALA A 87 -0.51 2.80 -9.61
N ILE A 88 0.61 2.46 -10.25
CA ILE A 88 1.87 3.18 -10.11
C ILE A 88 1.74 4.50 -10.89
N THR A 89 1.91 5.63 -10.20
CA THR A 89 1.60 6.95 -10.76
C THR A 89 2.82 7.82 -11.03
N GLY A 90 4.01 7.37 -10.63
CA GLY A 90 5.25 8.08 -10.84
C GLY A 90 6.31 7.67 -9.83
N GLY A 91 7.39 8.44 -9.79
CA GLY A 91 8.51 8.17 -8.92
C GLY A 91 9.60 9.23 -9.01
N THR A 92 10.78 8.88 -8.50
CA THR A 92 11.99 9.69 -8.56
C THR A 92 13.17 8.86 -9.05
N GLY A 93 14.30 9.51 -9.39
CA GLY A 93 15.51 8.83 -9.86
C GLY A 93 15.26 8.00 -11.12
N ASP A 94 15.61 6.72 -11.07
CA ASP A 94 15.37 5.77 -12.16
C ASP A 94 13.87 5.57 -12.46
N TYR A 95 13.00 5.88 -11.49
CA TYR A 95 11.56 5.69 -11.57
C TYR A 95 10.77 6.96 -11.92
N ARG A 96 11.43 8.04 -12.35
CA ARG A 96 10.79 9.35 -12.62
C ARG A 96 9.59 9.30 -13.58
N GLU A 97 9.61 8.37 -14.53
CA GLU A 97 8.57 8.18 -15.55
C GLU A 97 7.72 6.92 -15.30
N ALA A 98 7.94 6.23 -14.18
CA ALA A 98 7.28 4.97 -13.88
C ALA A 98 5.75 5.07 -13.92
N ARG A 99 5.13 4.08 -14.56
CA ARG A 99 3.70 3.77 -14.55
C ARG A 99 3.53 2.26 -14.35
N GLY A 100 2.28 1.79 -14.26
CA GLY A 100 1.97 0.36 -14.22
C GLY A 100 1.22 -0.04 -12.97
N THR A 101 1.49 -1.23 -12.45
CA THR A 101 0.68 -1.83 -11.36
C THR A 101 1.56 -2.35 -10.24
N ALA A 102 1.19 -2.04 -9.00
CA ALA A 102 1.67 -2.70 -7.80
C ALA A 102 0.55 -3.57 -7.23
N ARG A 103 0.71 -4.89 -7.30
CA ARG A 103 -0.27 -5.88 -6.83
C ARG A 103 0.13 -6.43 -5.47
N PHE A 104 -0.78 -6.38 -4.49
CA PHE A 104 -0.58 -6.87 -3.13
C PHE A 104 -1.46 -8.09 -2.84
N TRP A 105 -0.93 -9.02 -2.07
CA TRP A 105 -1.66 -10.18 -1.53
C TRP A 105 -1.43 -10.28 -0.04
N ASP A 106 -2.37 -10.93 0.65
CA ASP A 106 -2.23 -11.31 2.06
C ASP A 106 -1.91 -10.11 2.98
N ILE A 107 -2.53 -8.96 2.66
CA ILE A 107 -2.34 -7.68 3.35
C ILE A 107 -2.60 -7.82 4.84
N ALA A 108 -1.74 -7.20 5.66
CA ALA A 108 -1.78 -7.25 7.12
C ALA A 108 -1.57 -8.65 7.72
N THR A 109 -0.87 -9.53 6.99
CA THR A 109 -0.42 -10.84 7.48
C THR A 109 1.10 -10.99 7.34
N PRO A 110 1.74 -11.94 8.05
CA PRO A 110 3.17 -12.22 7.87
C PRO A 110 3.54 -12.74 6.46
N GLN A 111 2.55 -13.11 5.65
CA GLN A 111 2.71 -13.58 4.28
C GLN A 111 2.52 -12.48 3.23
N GLU A 112 2.35 -11.22 3.67
CA GLU A 112 2.15 -10.10 2.75
C GLU A 112 3.28 -10.01 1.72
N ARG A 113 2.88 -9.86 0.46
CA ARG A 113 3.80 -9.76 -0.67
C ARG A 113 3.24 -8.86 -1.74
N ALA A 114 4.15 -8.27 -2.50
CA ALA A 114 3.83 -7.32 -3.55
C ALA A 114 4.59 -7.64 -4.85
N ARG A 115 3.91 -7.47 -5.99
CA ARG A 115 4.50 -7.52 -7.31
C ARG A 115 4.38 -6.17 -7.99
N PHE A 116 5.51 -5.62 -8.40
CA PHE A 116 5.61 -4.37 -9.14
C PHE A 116 5.87 -4.67 -10.61
N GLU A 117 4.95 -4.21 -11.45
CA GLU A 117 5.01 -4.26 -12.92
C GLU A 117 5.14 -2.81 -13.41
N VAL A 118 6.39 -2.35 -13.47
CA VAL A 118 6.73 -0.97 -13.88
C VAL A 118 6.88 -0.90 -15.39
N VAL A 119 6.24 0.10 -16.00
CA VAL A 119 6.42 0.51 -17.40
C VAL A 119 6.88 1.97 -17.43
N TYR A 120 7.61 2.36 -18.48
CA TYR A 120 8.20 3.70 -18.66
C TYR A 120 7.70 4.32 -19.96
#